data_AF-A0A2V7WHV6-F1
#
_entry.id   AF-A0A2V7WHV6-F1
#
_cell.length_a   1.000
_cell.length_b   1.000
_cell.length_c   1.000
_cell.angle_alpha   90.00
_cell.angle_beta   90.00
_cell.angle_gamma   90.00
#
_symmetry.space_group_name_H-M   'P 1'
#
loop_
_entity.id
_entity.type
_entity.pdbx_description
1 polymer ?
#
loop_
_entity_poly.entity_id
_entity_poly.type
_entity_poly.pdbx_seq_one_letter_code
_entity_poly.pdbx_strand_id
1 'polypeptide(L)'
;MLSTVFKPRPYPALVLLALILTIFGFKVMRLSRMVGWVLIAVAAWLLISFIRGLMFDLTINRDGLVTEARVTKVEHKSGTHKGKPEEWWLIHYTYTDNSGQAHENSIDIWDAEEASRWKAGDGAKVRYHPESPEEHRWLE
;
A
#
# COMPACT_ATOMS: atom_id res chain seq x y z
N MET A 1 -16.98 12.44 5.28
CA MET A 1 -15.61 12.11 5.69
C MET A 1 -15.30 10.67 5.28
N LEU A 2 -15.07 10.43 3.99
CA LEU A 2 -14.87 9.09 3.39
C LEU A 2 -13.72 9.10 2.36
N SER A 3 -12.87 10.13 2.38
CA SER A 3 -11.95 10.42 1.26
C SER A 3 -10.60 9.71 1.33
N THR A 4 -10.19 9.12 2.46
CA THR A 4 -8.93 8.38 2.55
C THR A 4 -9.07 6.86 2.42
N VAL A 5 -10.31 6.33 2.37
CA VAL A 5 -10.59 4.89 2.13
C VAL A 5 -10.27 4.46 0.70
N PHE A 6 -10.22 5.40 -0.24
CA PHE A 6 -9.90 5.16 -1.64
C PHE A 6 -8.79 6.11 -2.11
N LYS A 7 -7.56 5.97 -1.57
CA LYS A 7 -6.42 6.22 -2.45
C LYS A 7 -6.57 5.17 -3.55
N PRO A 8 -6.85 5.53 -4.83
CA PRO A 8 -7.05 4.55 -5.88
C PRO A 8 -5.70 3.88 -6.13
N ARG A 9 -5.37 2.89 -5.30
CA ARG A 9 -4.36 1.91 -5.63
C ARG A 9 -4.80 1.35 -6.99
N PRO A 10 -3.89 1.18 -7.96
CA PRO A 10 -4.20 0.93 -9.39
C PRO A 10 -4.87 -0.43 -9.68
N TYR A 11 -5.45 -1.05 -8.67
CA TYR A 11 -6.19 -2.30 -8.65
C TYR A 11 -7.10 -2.54 -9.87
N PRO A 12 -8.04 -1.65 -10.24
CA PRO A 12 -8.90 -1.90 -11.40
C PRO A 12 -8.13 -1.87 -12.74
N ALA A 13 -7.08 -1.04 -12.85
CA ALA A 13 -6.27 -0.94 -14.07
C ALA A 13 -5.40 -2.19 -14.29
N LEU A 14 -4.86 -2.78 -13.23
CA LEU A 14 -4.05 -4.00 -13.30
C LEU A 14 -4.87 -5.24 -13.71
N VAL A 15 -6.11 -5.35 -13.23
CA VAL A 15 -7.03 -6.43 -13.65
C VAL A 15 -7.39 -6.28 -15.12
N LEU A 16 -7.72 -5.06 -15.55
CA LEU A 16 -8.04 -4.79 -16.96
C LEU A 16 -6.85 -5.11 -17.86
N LEU A 17 -5.64 -4.72 -17.46
CA LEU A 17 -4.41 -5.01 -18.16
C LEU A 17 -4.14 -6.51 -18.22
N ALA A 18 -4.31 -7.24 -17.11
CA ALA A 18 -4.14 -8.69 -17.08
C ALA A 18 -5.12 -9.39 -18.04
N LEU A 19 -6.40 -9.00 -18.06
CA LEU A 19 -7.39 -9.53 -18.99
C LEU A 19 -7.03 -9.25 -20.46
N ILE A 20 -6.61 -8.02 -20.77
CA ILE A 20 -6.14 -7.65 -22.12
C ILE A 20 -4.93 -8.51 -22.52
N LEU A 21 -3.94 -8.66 -21.64
CA LEU A 21 -2.75 -9.46 -21.88
C LEU A 21 -3.08 -10.95 -22.05
N THR A 22 -4.03 -11.50 -21.32
CA THR A 22 -4.49 -12.89 -21.50
C THR A 22 -5.16 -13.07 -22.85
N ILE A 23 -6.11 -12.21 -23.23
CA ILE A 23 -6.81 -12.28 -24.53
C ILE A 23 -5.83 -12.11 -25.69
N PHE A 24 -4.93 -11.13 -25.59
CA PHE A 24 -3.92 -10.87 -26.60
C PHE A 24 -2.87 -11.98 -26.68
N GLY A 25 -2.45 -12.51 -25.53
CA GLY A 25 -1.52 -13.64 -25.42
C GLY A 25 -2.04 -14.88 -26.12
N PHE A 26 -3.32 -15.24 -25.93
CA PHE A 26 -3.95 -16.35 -26.66
C PHE A 26 -3.99 -16.12 -28.17
N LYS A 27 -4.26 -14.89 -28.62
CA LYS A 27 -4.28 -14.53 -30.05
C LYS A 27 -2.89 -14.59 -30.68
N VAL A 28 -1.86 -14.10 -29.97
CA VAL A 28 -0.45 -14.09 -30.38
C VAL A 28 0.18 -15.48 -30.34
N MET A 29 -0.30 -16.38 -29.46
CA MET A 29 0.18 -17.77 -29.37
C MET A 29 0.01 -18.54 -30.69
N ARG A 30 -0.96 -18.14 -31.53
CA ARG A 30 -1.16 -18.68 -32.89
C ARG A 30 -0.04 -18.28 -33.86
N LEU A 31 0.63 -17.14 -33.63
CA LEU A 31 1.77 -16.66 -34.41
C LEU A 31 3.11 -17.10 -33.81
N SER A 32 3.28 -16.97 -32.50
CA SER A 32 4.51 -17.33 -31.79
C SER A 32 4.18 -17.84 -30.39
N ARG A 33 4.43 -19.13 -30.16
CA ARG A 33 4.18 -19.79 -28.89
C ARG A 33 4.99 -19.17 -27.74
N MET A 34 6.24 -18.76 -27.99
CA MET A 34 7.09 -18.15 -26.97
C MET A 34 6.53 -16.81 -26.48
N VAL A 35 6.12 -15.92 -27.40
CA VAL A 35 5.57 -14.61 -27.03
C VAL A 35 4.23 -14.76 -26.28
N GLY A 36 3.39 -15.71 -26.71
CA GLY A 36 2.14 -16.03 -26.02
C GLY A 36 2.37 -16.45 -24.56
N TRP A 37 3.31 -17.36 -24.31
CA TRP A 37 3.67 -17.80 -22.96
C TRP A 37 4.20 -16.66 -22.08
N VAL A 38 5.03 -15.77 -22.62
CA VAL A 38 5.54 -14.59 -21.88
C VAL A 38 4.39 -13.67 -21.46
N LEU A 39 3.47 -13.36 -22.37
CA LEU A 39 2.32 -12.50 -22.06
C LEU A 39 1.40 -13.11 -20.99
N ILE A 40 1.19 -14.43 -21.05
CA ILE A 40 0.41 -15.15 -20.04
C ILE A 40 1.12 -15.13 -18.68
N ALA A 41 2.44 -15.34 -18.65
CA ALA A 41 3.22 -15.29 -17.42
C ALA A 41 3.17 -13.89 -16.76
N VAL A 42 3.28 -12.83 -17.56
CA VAL A 42 3.14 -11.44 -17.07
C VAL A 42 1.72 -11.18 -16.55
N ALA A 43 0.70 -11.63 -17.27
CA ALA A 43 -0.69 -11.52 -16.82
C ALA A 43 -0.93 -12.25 -15.50
N ALA A 44 -0.42 -13.48 -15.36
CA ALA A 44 -0.52 -14.26 -14.13
C ALA A 44 0.19 -13.57 -12.95
N TRP A 45 1.38 -13.04 -13.17
CA TRP A 45 2.13 -12.31 -12.15
C TRP A 45 1.39 -11.05 -11.66
N LEU A 46 0.82 -10.27 -12.58
CA LEU A 46 -0.01 -9.11 -12.24
C LEU A 46 -1.25 -9.50 -11.42
N LEU A 47 -1.90 -10.62 -11.79
CA LEU A 47 -3.10 -11.12 -11.12
C LEU A 47 -2.80 -11.61 -9.69
N ILE A 48 -1.66 -12.28 -9.49
CA ILE A 48 -1.20 -12.70 -8.15
C ILE A 48 -0.92 -11.48 -7.26
N SER A 49 -0.23 -10.47 -7.80
CA SER A 49 0.05 -9.22 -7.07
C SER A 49 -1.25 -8.54 -6.62
N PHE A 50 -2.25 -8.51 -7.50
CA PHE A 50 -3.57 -7.97 -7.21
C PHE A 50 -4.31 -8.73 -6.10
N ILE A 51 -4.36 -10.07 -6.19
CA ILE A 51 -5.02 -10.91 -5.17
C ILE A 51 -4.37 -10.72 -3.81
N ARG A 52 -3.04 -10.66 -3.74
CA ARG A 52 -2.31 -10.40 -2.48
C ARG A 52 -2.69 -9.06 -1.86
N GLY A 53 -2.77 -8.00 -2.66
CA GLY A 53 -3.20 -6.69 -2.18
C GLY A 53 -4.64 -6.65 -1.66
N LEU A 54 -5.56 -7.36 -2.32
CA LEU A 54 -6.95 -7.49 -1.88
C LEU A 54 -7.09 -8.31 -0.61
N MET A 55 -6.35 -9.41 -0.50
CA MET A 55 -6.32 -10.22 0.70
C MET A 55 -5.81 -9.40 1.88
N PHE A 56 -4.70 -8.66 1.73
CA PHE A 56 -4.20 -7.75 2.77
C PHE A 56 -5.30 -6.78 3.27
N ASP A 57 -6.01 -6.13 2.34
CA ASP A 57 -7.05 -5.16 2.70
C ASP A 57 -8.28 -5.83 3.37
N LEU A 58 -8.61 -7.07 2.99
CA LEU A 58 -9.70 -7.83 3.61
C LEU A 58 -9.32 -8.37 4.98
N THR A 59 -8.14 -8.97 5.11
CA THR A 59 -7.67 -9.61 6.33
C THR A 59 -7.37 -8.57 7.40
N ILE A 60 -6.72 -7.44 7.07
CA ILE A 60 -6.52 -6.35 8.05
C ILE A 60 -7.85 -5.75 8.49
N ASN A 61 -8.85 -5.63 7.61
CA ASN A 61 -10.14 -5.08 8.02
C ASN A 61 -10.95 -6.04 8.89
N ARG A 62 -10.85 -7.36 8.67
CA ARG A 62 -11.60 -8.37 9.42
C ARG A 62 -10.92 -8.79 10.71
N ASP A 63 -9.62 -9.03 10.64
CA ASP A 63 -8.82 -9.69 11.68
C ASP A 63 -7.75 -8.76 12.28
N GLY A 64 -7.61 -7.53 11.76
CA GLY A 64 -6.61 -6.57 12.23
C GLY A 64 -6.95 -5.98 13.59
N LEU A 65 -5.94 -5.93 14.46
CA LEU A 65 -6.03 -5.33 15.79
C LEU A 65 -5.66 -3.85 15.73
N VAL A 66 -6.42 -3.02 16.46
CA VAL A 66 -6.12 -1.58 16.59
C VAL A 66 -5.28 -1.37 17.84
N THR A 67 -4.16 -0.68 17.68
CA THR A 67 -3.27 -0.29 18.78
C THR A 67 -2.93 1.20 18.69
N GLU A 68 -2.49 1.77 19.82
CA GLU A 68 -1.99 3.13 19.86
C GLU A 68 -0.55 3.16 19.36
N ALA A 69 -0.33 3.98 18.34
CA ALA A 69 0.99 4.32 17.85
C ALA A 69 1.40 5.68 18.44
N ARG A 70 2.69 5.89 18.60
CA ARG A 70 3.26 7.14 19.05
C ARG A 70 4.17 7.70 17.98
N VAL A 71 3.88 8.93 17.55
CA VAL A 71 4.73 9.63 16.59
C VAL A 71 6.07 9.90 17.24
N THR A 72 7.16 9.46 16.62
CA THR A 72 8.53 9.67 17.10
C THR A 72 9.18 10.85 16.42
N LYS A 73 8.88 11.09 15.14
CA LYS A 73 9.50 12.16 14.35
C LYS A 73 8.62 12.55 13.17
N VAL A 74 8.65 13.81 12.78
CA VAL A 74 8.06 14.30 11.52
C VAL A 74 9.17 14.96 10.71
N GLU A 75 9.40 14.48 9.49
CA GLU A 75 10.41 15.00 8.57
C GLU A 75 9.75 15.60 7.34
N HIS A 76 10.20 16.78 6.91
CA HIS A 76 9.85 17.33 5.59
C HIS A 76 10.83 16.80 4.55
N LYS A 77 10.30 16.30 3.44
CA LYS A 77 11.03 15.77 2.30
C LYS A 77 10.65 16.56 1.05
N SER A 78 11.62 16.74 0.18
CA SER A 78 11.41 17.28 -1.16
C SER A 78 12.13 16.40 -2.17
N GLY A 79 11.57 16.31 -3.37
CA GLY A 79 12.14 15.49 -4.43
C GLY A 79 11.35 15.60 -5.72
N THR A 80 11.60 14.70 -6.65
CA THR A 80 10.94 14.70 -7.96
C THR A 80 9.99 13.52 -8.06
N HIS A 81 8.69 13.78 -8.18
CA HIS A 81 7.67 12.76 -8.43
C HIS A 81 7.01 13.02 -9.79
N LYS A 82 6.95 11.99 -10.65
CA LYS A 82 6.45 12.09 -12.04
C LYS A 82 7.07 13.25 -12.86
N GLY A 83 8.34 13.57 -12.60
CA GLY A 83 9.06 14.64 -13.29
C GLY A 83 8.75 16.05 -12.80
N LYS A 84 8.00 16.23 -11.72
CA LYS A 84 7.74 17.52 -11.08
C LYS A 84 8.38 17.55 -9.68
N PRO A 85 8.93 18.70 -9.25
CA PRO A 85 9.32 18.88 -7.87
C PRO A 85 8.07 18.80 -7.00
N GLU A 86 8.09 17.89 -6.02
CA GLU A 86 7.02 17.68 -5.05
C GLU A 86 7.63 17.62 -3.65
N GLU A 87 6.83 18.03 -2.68
CA GLU A 87 7.17 17.98 -1.26
C GLU A 87 6.20 17.06 -0.54
N TRP A 88 6.70 16.33 0.45
CA TRP A 88 5.91 15.43 1.28
C TRP A 88 6.50 15.37 2.68
N TRP A 89 5.73 14.85 3.63
CA TRP A 89 6.13 14.68 5.01
C TRP A 89 6.22 13.20 5.34
N LEU A 90 7.32 12.81 5.98
CA LEU A 90 7.54 11.47 6.48
C LEU A 90 7.32 11.48 7.99
N ILE A 91 6.26 10.82 8.44
CA ILE A 91 5.95 10.66 9.87
C ILE A 91 6.48 9.32 10.32
N HIS A 92 7.44 9.32 11.24
CA HIS A 92 7.91 8.13 11.94
C HIS A 92 7.07 7.92 13.18
N TYR A 93 6.72 6.67 13.45
CA TYR A 93 5.95 6.29 14.61
C TYR A 93 6.33 4.89 15.08
N THR A 94 6.06 4.62 16.36
CA THR A 94 6.24 3.31 16.95
C THR A 94 4.93 2.82 17.53
N TYR A 95 4.70 1.52 17.47
CA TYR A 95 3.58 0.89 18.16
C TYR A 95 4.01 -0.44 18.76
N THR A 96 3.26 -0.91 19.75
CA THR A 96 3.51 -2.22 20.37
C THR A 96 2.45 -3.22 19.90
N ASP A 97 2.89 -4.39 19.47
CA ASP A 97 2.01 -5.48 19.07
C ASP A 97 1.47 -6.26 20.30
N ASN A 98 0.64 -7.28 20.05
CA ASN A 98 0.03 -8.11 21.09
C ASN A 98 1.05 -8.98 21.84
N SER A 99 2.25 -9.17 21.29
CA SER A 99 3.35 -9.93 21.89
C SER A 99 4.22 -9.05 22.80
N GLY A 100 3.99 -7.74 22.80
CA GLY A 100 4.79 -6.75 23.51
C GLY A 100 6.02 -6.28 22.73
N GLN A 101 6.18 -6.67 21.46
CA GLN A 101 7.27 -6.21 20.62
C GLN A 101 6.94 -4.82 20.04
N ALA A 102 7.90 -3.91 20.14
CA ALA A 102 7.81 -2.58 19.56
C ALA A 102 8.24 -2.61 18.09
N HIS A 103 7.42 -2.03 17.23
CA HIS A 103 7.66 -1.88 15.80
C HIS A 103 7.81 -0.40 15.47
N GLU A 104 8.82 -0.07 14.67
CA GLU A 104 9.04 1.27 14.13
C GLU A 104 8.67 1.30 12.65
N ASN A 105 7.84 2.26 12.27
CA ASN A 105 7.37 2.42 10.90
C ASN A 105 7.26 3.90 10.53
N SER A 106 7.03 4.16 9.24
CA SER A 106 6.79 5.50 8.75
C SER A 106 5.67 5.55 7.72
N ILE A 107 5.06 6.73 7.59
CA ILE A 107 4.03 7.01 6.59
C ILE A 107 4.33 8.33 5.86
N ASP A 108 4.12 8.30 4.54
CA ASP A 108 4.20 9.48 3.68
C ASP A 108 2.85 10.21 3.65
N ILE A 109 2.85 11.46 4.10
CA ILE A 109 1.74 12.39 4.01
C ILE A 109 2.07 13.45 2.97
N TRP A 110 1.19 13.64 2.00
CA TRP A 110 1.38 14.58 0.89
C TRP A 110 0.63 15.90 1.12
N ASP A 111 -0.29 15.93 2.07
CA ASP A 111 -1.03 17.13 2.47
C ASP A 111 -0.29 17.85 3.60
N ALA A 112 0.11 19.09 3.35
CA ALA A 112 0.78 19.94 4.32
C ALA A 112 -0.12 20.23 5.54
N GLU A 113 -1.43 20.38 5.34
CA GLU A 113 -2.37 20.66 6.41
C GLU A 113 -2.45 19.46 7.36
N GLU A 114 -2.61 18.26 6.80
CA GLU A 114 -2.62 17.00 7.56
C GLU A 114 -1.31 16.81 8.31
N ALA A 115 -0.16 16.97 7.64
CA ALA A 115 1.15 16.81 8.25
C ALA A 115 1.39 17.80 9.40
N SER A 116 0.90 19.04 9.28
CA SER A 116 1.07 20.08 10.30
C SER A 116 0.37 19.75 11.63
N ARG A 117 -0.61 18.84 11.61
CA ARG A 117 -1.35 18.41 12.81
C ARG A 117 -0.55 17.45 13.68
N TRP A 118 0.48 16.82 13.12
CA TRP A 118 1.27 15.81 13.80
C TRP A 118 2.58 16.35 14.35
N LYS A 119 2.93 15.93 15.56
CA LYS A 119 4.17 16.25 16.26
C LYS A 119 4.71 15.02 16.98
N ALA A 120 6.01 15.02 17.25
CA ALA A 120 6.63 13.98 18.06
C ALA A 120 5.95 13.92 19.45
N GLY A 121 5.57 12.72 19.85
CA GLY A 121 4.84 12.42 21.07
C GLY A 121 3.33 12.23 20.89
N ASP A 122 2.76 12.64 19.75
CA ASP A 122 1.33 12.51 19.48
C ASP A 122 0.89 11.05 19.39
N GLY A 123 -0.32 10.78 19.85
CA GLY A 123 -0.97 9.49 19.75
C GLY A 123 -1.69 9.36 18.41
N ALA A 124 -1.45 8.27 17.71
CA ALA A 124 -2.14 7.87 16.50
C ALA A 124 -2.73 6.47 16.67
N LYS A 125 -3.63 6.07 15.77
CA LYS A 125 -4.14 4.71 15.75
C LYS A 125 -3.57 3.97 14.56
N VAL A 126 -3.12 2.74 14.79
CA VAL A 126 -2.66 1.86 13.73
C VAL A 126 -3.42 0.56 13.84
N ARG A 127 -3.88 0.05 12.71
CA ARG A 127 -4.42 -1.30 12.60
C ARG A 127 -3.38 -2.20 11.96
N TYR A 128 -3.00 -3.27 12.64
CA TYR A 128 -2.01 -4.23 12.15
C TYR A 128 -2.58 -5.64 12.13
N HIS A 129 -1.99 -6.52 11.31
CA HIS A 129 -2.33 -7.93 11.29
C HIS A 129 -1.59 -8.68 12.42
N PRO A 130 -2.27 -9.40 13.33
CA PRO A 130 -1.62 -10.02 14.48
C PRO A 130 -0.61 -11.13 14.11
N GLU A 131 -0.80 -11.82 12.98
CA GLU A 131 0.15 -12.83 12.50
C GLU A 131 1.28 -12.25 11.63
N SER A 132 1.15 -10.96 11.24
CA SER A 132 2.09 -10.24 10.38
C SER A 132 2.11 -8.76 10.76
N PRO A 133 2.72 -8.38 11.90
CA PRO A 133 2.65 -7.00 12.40
C PRO A 133 3.20 -5.97 11.42
N GLU A 134 4.21 -6.33 10.62
CA GLU A 134 4.71 -5.52 9.51
C GLU A 134 3.61 -5.05 8.54
N GLU A 135 2.54 -5.83 8.40
CA GLU A 135 1.34 -5.49 7.66
C GLU A 135 0.40 -4.61 8.49
N HIS A 136 0.50 -3.29 8.29
CA HIS A 136 -0.25 -2.32 9.07
C HIS A 136 -0.85 -1.19 8.22
N ARG A 137 -1.81 -0.48 8.83
CA ARG A 137 -2.55 0.63 8.26
C ARG A 137 -2.71 1.73 9.29
N TRP A 138 -2.29 2.93 8.91
CA TRP A 138 -2.56 4.15 9.64
C TRP A 138 -4.05 4.48 9.65
N LEU A 139 -4.58 4.79 10.83
CA LEU A 139 -5.94 5.26 11.05
C LEU A 139 -5.85 6.68 11.62
N GLU A 140 -6.13 7.67 10.77
CA GLU A 140 -6.22 9.10 11.15
C GLU A 140 -7.12 9.36 12.37
#